data_AF-A0A9X1JP59-F1
#
_entry.id   AF-A0A9X1JP59-F1
#
_cell.length_a   1.000
_cell.length_b   1.000
_cell.length_c   1.000
_cell.angle_alpha   90.00
_cell.angle_beta   90.00
_cell.angle_gamma   90.00
#
_symmetry.space_group_name_H-M   'P 1'
#
loop_
_entity.id
_entity.type
_entity.pdbx_description
1 polymer ?
#
loop_
_entity_poly.entity_id
_entity_poly.type
_entity_poly.pdbx_seq_one_letter_code
_entity_poly.pdbx_strand_id
1 'polypeptide(L)'
;MKTSLLTLALLVMGFAQAQDLQTIYKDKIKSRSTTEVLKEGLSQIEDLCAIEPQEKCNKAKASALYLIADDYYNAALQVAMVELELSVPILKKAVNYYNEAEALKPIDEFSASDRFLLSSGKKNFEEFTDVKLLLEN
;
A
#
# COMPACT_ATOMS: atom_id res chain seq x y z
N MET A 1 3.18 6.44 -59.52
CA MET A 1 3.40 6.97 -58.16
C MET A 1 2.49 6.21 -57.19
N LYS A 2 2.94 5.05 -56.68
CA LYS A 2 2.18 4.23 -55.71
C LYS A 2 3.17 3.44 -54.86
N THR A 3 3.91 4.13 -53.98
CA THR A 3 4.84 3.46 -53.04
C THR A 3 5.02 4.20 -51.72
N SER A 4 4.11 5.11 -51.34
CA SER A 4 4.26 5.93 -50.13
C SER A 4 3.14 5.75 -49.11
N LEU A 5 2.67 4.52 -48.88
CA LEU A 5 1.62 4.25 -47.88
C LEU A 5 1.92 3.08 -46.92
N LEU A 6 3.15 2.54 -46.95
CA LEU A 6 3.51 1.35 -46.15
C LEU A 6 4.49 1.63 -45.00
N THR A 7 4.80 2.90 -44.71
CA THR A 7 5.72 3.26 -43.61
C THR A 7 5.06 3.94 -42.41
N LEU A 8 3.74 4.06 -42.37
CA LEU A 8 3.03 4.68 -41.23
C LEU A 8 2.46 3.68 -40.21
N ALA A 9 2.72 2.38 -40.36
CA ALA A 9 2.18 1.34 -39.47
C ALA A 9 3.13 0.91 -38.33
N LEU A 10 4.35 1.46 -38.24
CA LEU A 10 5.41 0.91 -37.37
C LEU A 10 5.85 1.78 -36.19
N LEU A 11 5.12 2.83 -35.85
CA LEU A 11 5.52 3.76 -34.77
C LEU A 11 4.43 4.04 -33.72
N VAL A 12 3.52 3.08 -33.52
CA VAL A 12 2.68 3.03 -32.30
C VAL A 12 2.97 1.74 -31.54
N MET A 13 4.25 1.41 -31.38
CA MET A 13 4.65 0.61 -30.21
C MET A 13 4.70 1.61 -29.06
N GLY A 14 3.57 1.73 -28.35
CA GLY A 14 3.51 2.46 -27.10
C GLY A 14 4.64 1.98 -26.21
N PHE A 15 5.59 2.87 -25.91
CA PHE A 15 6.59 2.66 -24.89
C PHE A 15 5.88 2.68 -23.54
N ALA A 16 5.16 1.61 -23.19
CA ALA A 16 5.01 1.24 -21.81
C ALA A 16 6.40 0.75 -21.37
N GLN A 17 7.28 1.67 -21.00
CA GLN A 17 8.48 1.30 -20.26
C GLN A 17 7.97 0.61 -19.00
N ALA A 18 8.09 -0.72 -18.95
CA ALA A 18 7.83 -1.47 -17.73
C ALA A 18 8.73 -0.86 -16.66
N GLN A 19 8.14 -0.13 -15.70
CA GLN A 19 8.88 0.41 -14.58
C GLN A 19 9.35 -0.78 -13.74
N ASP A 20 10.62 -0.77 -13.33
CA ASP A 20 11.15 -1.78 -12.42
C ASP A 20 10.59 -1.60 -11.00
N LEU A 21 10.76 -2.63 -10.17
CA LEU A 21 10.24 -2.65 -8.81
C LEU A 21 10.75 -1.46 -7.98
N GLN A 22 12.00 -1.08 -8.18
CA GLN A 22 12.63 0.02 -7.44
C GLN A 22 12.01 1.37 -7.78
N THR A 23 11.69 1.60 -9.06
CA THR A 23 11.03 2.81 -9.55
C THR A 23 9.63 2.92 -8.97
N ILE A 24 8.85 1.84 -9.04
CA ILE A 24 7.47 1.80 -8.50
C ILE A 24 7.47 2.04 -7.00
N TYR A 25 8.36 1.36 -6.27
CA TYR A 25 8.51 1.56 -4.83
C TYR A 25 8.84 3.01 -4.50
N LYS A 26 9.83 3.59 -5.21
CA LYS A 26 10.27 4.96 -4.97
C LYS A 26 9.24 5.99 -5.37
N ASP A 27 8.38 5.75 -6.35
CA ASP A 27 7.45 6.77 -6.85
C ASP A 27 6.11 6.72 -6.12
N LYS A 28 5.59 5.51 -5.88
CA LYS A 28 4.23 5.29 -5.38
C LYS A 28 4.17 4.91 -3.90
N ILE A 29 5.16 4.20 -3.36
CA ILE A 29 5.11 3.68 -1.97
C ILE A 29 5.79 4.67 -1.01
N LYS A 30 5.05 5.71 -0.62
CA LYS A 30 5.49 6.76 0.31
C LYS A 30 4.39 7.07 1.32
N SER A 31 4.78 7.50 2.51
CA SER A 31 3.85 7.91 3.57
C SER A 31 2.95 9.11 3.25
N ARG A 32 3.21 9.82 2.15
CA ARG A 32 2.37 10.94 1.68
C ARG A 32 1.56 10.60 0.42
N SER A 33 1.69 9.39 -0.09
CA SER A 33 0.86 8.92 -1.20
C SER A 33 -0.57 8.70 -0.72
N THR A 34 -1.55 8.95 -1.57
CA THR A 34 -2.94 8.61 -1.22
C THR A 34 -3.14 7.09 -1.24
N THR A 35 -4.18 6.62 -0.55
CA THR A 35 -4.57 5.21 -0.56
C THR A 35 -4.75 4.65 -1.98
N GLU A 36 -5.28 5.43 -2.92
CA GLU A 36 -5.44 5.03 -4.32
C GLU A 36 -4.09 4.82 -5.01
N VAL A 37 -3.14 5.74 -4.82
CA VAL A 37 -1.78 5.64 -5.38
C VAL A 37 -1.04 4.44 -4.78
N LEU A 38 -1.24 4.17 -3.48
CA LEU A 38 -0.66 3.01 -2.80
C LEU A 38 -1.24 1.70 -3.35
N LYS A 39 -2.55 1.62 -3.58
CA LYS A 39 -3.22 0.46 -4.18
C LYS A 39 -2.77 0.21 -5.62
N GLU A 40 -2.63 1.27 -6.42
CA GLU A 40 -2.07 1.16 -7.78
C GLU A 40 -0.62 0.65 -7.73
N GLY A 41 0.21 1.19 -6.84
CA GLY A 41 1.58 0.74 -6.66
C GLY A 41 1.67 -0.71 -6.20
N LEU A 42 0.83 -1.14 -5.26
CA LEU A 42 0.74 -2.53 -4.80
C LEU A 42 0.40 -3.48 -5.96
N SER A 43 -0.62 -3.15 -6.77
CA SER A 43 -0.99 -3.96 -7.93
C SER A 43 0.18 -4.10 -8.92
N GLN A 44 0.92 -3.03 -9.19
CA GLN A 44 2.07 -3.11 -10.09
C GLN A 44 3.25 -3.90 -9.48
N ILE A 45 3.47 -3.80 -8.16
CA ILE A 45 4.45 -4.64 -7.46
C ILE A 45 4.08 -6.12 -7.61
N GLU A 46 2.80 -6.46 -7.46
CA GLU A 46 2.32 -7.84 -7.60
C GLU A 46 2.64 -8.43 -8.98
N ASP A 47 2.46 -7.65 -10.04
CA ASP A 47 2.80 -8.05 -11.42
C ASP A 47 4.30 -8.28 -11.61
N LEU A 48 5.16 -7.51 -10.94
CA LEU A 48 6.62 -7.64 -11.02
C LEU A 48 7.19 -8.78 -10.17
N CYS A 49 6.45 -9.23 -9.16
CA CYS A 49 6.93 -10.24 -8.23
C CYS A 49 7.03 -11.67 -8.79
N ALA A 50 6.66 -11.87 -10.05
CA ALA A 50 6.92 -13.13 -10.75
C ALA A 50 8.40 -13.35 -11.10
N ILE A 51 9.22 -12.29 -11.15
CA ILE A 51 10.60 -12.34 -11.65
C ILE A 51 11.64 -11.71 -10.71
N GLU A 52 11.22 -11.03 -9.64
CA GLU A 52 12.08 -10.38 -8.65
C GLU A 52 12.39 -11.28 -7.45
N PRO A 53 13.49 -11.06 -6.70
CA PRO A 53 13.74 -11.78 -5.45
C PRO A 53 12.59 -11.62 -4.45
N GLN A 54 12.09 -12.75 -3.94
CA GLN A 54 10.92 -12.81 -3.07
C GLN A 54 11.01 -11.84 -1.87
N GLU A 55 12.21 -11.70 -1.27
CA GLU A 55 12.42 -10.82 -0.12
C GLU A 55 12.17 -9.34 -0.46
N LYS A 56 12.67 -8.86 -1.60
CA LYS A 56 12.46 -7.47 -2.04
C LYS A 56 10.98 -7.21 -2.33
N CYS A 57 10.33 -8.19 -2.95
CA CYS A 57 8.92 -8.17 -3.24
C CYS A 57 8.05 -8.15 -1.98
N ASN A 58 8.30 -9.04 -1.03
CA ASN A 58 7.58 -9.08 0.24
C ASN A 58 7.74 -7.76 1.00
N LYS A 59 8.96 -7.20 1.04
CA LYS A 59 9.18 -5.89 1.64
C LYS A 59 8.38 -4.79 0.95
N ALA A 60 8.38 -4.75 -0.39
CA ALA A 60 7.66 -3.73 -1.15
C ALA A 60 6.14 -3.81 -0.94
N LYS A 61 5.58 -5.02 -1.01
CA LYS A 61 4.15 -5.28 -0.74
C LYS A 61 3.79 -4.92 0.70
N ALA A 62 4.57 -5.38 1.68
CA ALA A 62 4.34 -5.09 3.09
C ALA A 62 4.36 -3.57 3.35
N SER A 63 5.33 -2.82 2.83
CA SER A 63 5.36 -1.36 2.95
C SER A 63 4.09 -0.70 2.41
N ALA A 64 3.61 -1.13 1.22
CA ALA A 64 2.39 -0.58 0.63
C ALA A 64 1.15 -0.89 1.49
N LEU A 65 1.02 -2.13 1.94
CA LEU A 65 -0.08 -2.60 2.79
C LEU A 65 -0.10 -1.90 4.15
N TYR A 66 1.06 -1.73 4.80
CA TYR A 66 1.16 -0.98 6.05
C TYR A 66 0.74 0.48 5.87
N LEU A 67 1.18 1.16 4.81
CA LEU A 67 0.77 2.54 4.55
C LEU A 67 -0.74 2.66 4.28
N ILE A 68 -1.33 1.70 3.55
CA ILE A 68 -2.78 1.64 3.36
C ILE A 68 -3.49 1.41 4.69
N ALA A 69 -2.98 0.49 5.52
CA ALA A 69 -3.52 0.25 6.85
C ALA A 69 -3.44 1.52 7.72
N ASP A 70 -2.32 2.25 7.69
CA ASP A 70 -2.11 3.49 8.42
C ASP A 70 -3.14 4.56 8.04
N ASP A 71 -3.41 4.75 6.75
CA ASP A 71 -4.48 5.63 6.25
C ASP A 71 -5.85 5.24 6.82
N TYR A 72 -6.18 3.95 6.82
CA TYR A 72 -7.44 3.44 7.38
C TYR A 72 -7.51 3.59 8.91
N TYR A 73 -6.41 3.40 9.64
CA TYR A 73 -6.36 3.65 11.08
C TYR A 73 -6.57 5.13 11.40
N ASN A 74 -5.91 6.02 10.66
CA ASN A 74 -6.10 7.46 10.81
C ASN A 74 -7.55 7.86 10.53
N ALA A 75 -8.15 7.34 9.45
CA ALA A 75 -9.56 7.58 9.15
C ALA A 75 -10.50 7.04 10.24
N ALA A 76 -10.22 5.84 10.75
CA ALA A 76 -11.00 5.25 11.84
C ALA A 76 -10.91 6.12 13.10
N LEU A 77 -9.72 6.65 13.43
CA LEU A 77 -9.52 7.52 14.59
C LEU A 77 -10.37 8.79 14.47
N GLN A 78 -10.36 9.45 13.31
CA GLN A 78 -11.16 10.66 13.08
C GLN A 78 -12.66 10.41 13.27
N VAL A 79 -13.17 9.25 12.82
CA VAL A 79 -14.57 8.87 13.02
C VAL A 79 -14.82 8.52 14.49
N ALA A 80 -13.91 7.80 15.13
CA ALA A 80 -14.03 7.36 16.52
C ALA A 80 -14.08 8.52 17.52
N MET A 81 -13.43 9.64 17.20
CA MET A 81 -13.51 10.89 17.97
C MET A 81 -14.91 11.53 17.96
N VAL A 82 -15.77 11.17 16.99
CA VAL A 82 -17.15 11.63 16.90
C VAL A 82 -18.10 10.55 17.44
N GLU A 83 -18.01 9.33 16.90
CA GLU A 83 -18.83 8.19 17.30
C GLU A 83 -18.05 6.88 17.08
N LEU A 84 -17.72 6.21 18.18
CA LEU A 84 -16.82 5.06 18.18
C LEU A 84 -17.33 3.89 17.32
N GLU A 85 -18.62 3.57 17.43
CA GLU A 85 -19.23 2.45 16.71
C GLU A 85 -19.17 2.63 15.18
N LEU A 86 -19.28 3.86 14.69
CA LEU A 86 -19.18 4.15 13.26
C LEU A 86 -17.77 3.92 12.69
N SER A 87 -16.74 3.90 13.54
CA SER A 87 -15.37 3.65 13.11
C SER A 87 -15.08 2.17 12.82
N VAL A 88 -15.88 1.25 13.38
CA VAL A 88 -15.61 -0.21 13.36
C VAL A 88 -15.45 -0.78 11.95
N PRO A 89 -16.28 -0.44 10.93
CA PRO A 89 -16.09 -0.94 9.57
C PRO A 89 -14.78 -0.46 8.92
N ILE A 90 -14.30 0.73 9.28
CA ILE A 90 -13.03 1.30 8.79
C ILE A 90 -11.86 0.61 9.49
N LEU A 91 -11.95 0.45 10.81
CA LEU A 91 -10.97 -0.27 11.62
C LEU A 91 -10.77 -1.71 11.14
N LYS A 92 -11.85 -2.43 10.80
CA LYS A 92 -11.78 -3.78 10.21
C LYS A 92 -10.94 -3.82 8.93
N LYS A 93 -11.06 -2.82 8.05
CA LYS A 93 -10.21 -2.71 6.85
C LYS A 93 -8.75 -2.46 7.21
N ALA A 94 -8.49 -1.56 8.15
CA ALA A 94 -7.14 -1.27 8.64
C ALA A 94 -6.45 -2.54 9.16
N VAL A 95 -7.12 -3.30 10.03
CA VAL A 95 -6.61 -4.54 10.61
C VAL A 95 -6.34 -5.60 9.55
N ASN A 96 -7.23 -5.74 8.55
CA ASN A 96 -7.01 -6.71 7.47
C ASN A 96 -5.74 -6.38 6.67
N TYR A 97 -5.58 -5.14 6.21
CA TYR A 97 -4.37 -4.72 5.49
C TYR A 97 -3.11 -4.86 6.34
N TYR A 98 -3.20 -4.54 7.63
CA TYR A 98 -2.08 -4.69 8.56
C TYR A 98 -1.66 -6.16 8.71
N ASN A 99 -2.62 -7.06 8.89
CA ASN A 99 -2.35 -8.50 9.01
C ASN A 99 -1.78 -9.10 7.72
N GLU A 100 -2.26 -8.65 6.56
CA GLU A 100 -1.69 -9.04 5.26
C GLU A 100 -0.24 -8.57 5.13
N ALA A 101 0.08 -7.36 5.61
CA ALA A 101 1.45 -6.85 5.64
C ALA A 101 2.35 -7.65 6.59
N GLU A 102 1.88 -7.94 7.81
CA GLU A 102 2.57 -8.75 8.82
C GLU A 102 2.91 -10.15 8.30
N ALA A 103 2.00 -10.78 7.55
CA ALA A 103 2.23 -12.09 6.96
C ALA A 103 3.33 -12.09 5.88
N LEU A 104 3.57 -10.96 5.22
CA LEU A 104 4.62 -10.81 4.19
C LEU A 104 5.96 -10.42 4.79
N LYS A 105 5.94 -9.45 5.71
CA LYS A 105 7.09 -9.01 6.48
C LYS A 105 6.61 -8.38 7.79
N PRO A 106 6.90 -8.99 8.95
CA PRO A 106 6.58 -8.43 10.26
C PRO A 106 7.12 -7.00 10.43
N ILE A 107 6.34 -6.13 11.07
CA ILE A 107 6.72 -4.71 11.23
C ILE A 107 8.04 -4.58 11.99
N ASP A 108 8.31 -5.47 12.94
CA ASP A 108 9.50 -5.42 13.79
C ASP A 108 10.82 -5.68 13.02
N GLU A 109 10.74 -6.32 11.85
CA GLU A 109 11.86 -6.52 10.92
C GLU A 109 12.18 -5.30 10.04
N PHE A 110 11.40 -4.22 10.12
CA PHE A 110 11.72 -2.93 9.49
C PHE A 110 12.65 -2.08 10.37
N SER A 111 13.33 -1.11 9.75
CA SER A 111 14.15 -0.16 10.51
C SER A 111 13.27 0.66 11.46
N ALA A 112 13.82 1.13 12.59
CA ALA A 112 13.03 1.91 13.55
C ALA A 112 12.35 3.14 12.94
N SER A 113 13.01 3.80 11.98
CA SER A 113 12.46 4.92 11.21
C SER A 113 11.28 4.49 10.34
N ASP A 114 11.42 3.38 9.62
CA ASP A 114 10.35 2.87 8.77
C ASP A 114 9.15 2.42 9.61
N ARG A 115 9.39 1.72 10.73
CA ARG A 115 8.32 1.29 11.65
C ARG A 115 7.48 2.46 12.11
N PHE A 116 8.13 3.57 12.51
CA PHE A 116 7.40 4.78 12.90
C PHE A 116 6.49 5.30 11.79
N LEU A 117 6.97 5.32 10.54
CA LEU A 117 6.20 5.80 9.39
C LEU A 117 5.07 4.85 8.97
N LEU A 118 5.25 3.55 9.17
CA LEU A 118 4.36 2.50 8.69
C LEU A 118 3.25 2.13 9.67
N SER A 119 3.33 2.58 10.93
CA SER A 119 2.36 2.18 11.97
C SER A 119 1.93 3.32 12.91
N SER A 120 2.11 4.58 12.51
CA SER A 120 1.79 5.74 13.34
C SER A 120 0.29 5.84 13.64
N GLY A 121 -0.57 5.69 12.64
CA GLY A 121 -2.01 5.71 12.75
C GLY A 121 -2.53 4.57 13.61
N LYS A 122 -1.98 3.35 13.44
CA LYS A 122 -2.31 2.20 14.30
C LYS A 122 -2.02 2.52 15.77
N LYS A 123 -0.82 3.02 16.06
CA LYS A 123 -0.42 3.39 17.41
C LYS A 123 -1.34 4.45 18.00
N ASN A 124 -1.65 5.50 17.23
CA ASN A 124 -2.53 6.57 17.68
C ASN A 124 -3.95 6.06 17.99
N PHE A 125 -4.48 5.14 17.17
CA PHE A 125 -5.80 4.54 17.40
C PHE A 125 -5.80 3.66 18.67
N GLU A 126 -4.77 2.84 18.86
CA GLU A 126 -4.61 1.98 20.05
C GLU A 126 -4.39 2.77 21.35
N GLU A 127 -3.81 3.97 21.26
CA GLU A 127 -3.73 4.90 22.39
C GLU A 127 -5.08 5.56 22.72
N PHE A 128 -5.95 5.74 21.72
CA PHE A 128 -7.28 6.30 21.90
C PHE A 128 -8.26 5.29 22.51
N THR A 129 -8.18 4.02 22.12
CA THR A 129 -9.12 2.98 22.54
C THR A 129 -8.55 1.57 22.37
N ASP A 130 -9.09 0.59 23.11
CA ASP A 130 -8.70 -0.81 22.97
C ASP A 130 -9.36 -1.42 21.72
N VAL A 131 -8.55 -1.61 20.68
CA VAL A 131 -8.95 -2.21 19.39
C VAL A 131 -9.59 -3.59 19.58
N LYS A 132 -9.09 -4.39 20.53
CA LYS A 132 -9.58 -5.76 20.72
C LYS A 132 -11.02 -5.76 21.22
N LEU A 133 -11.34 -4.88 22.17
CA LEU A 133 -12.70 -4.73 22.70
C LEU A 133 -13.70 -4.30 21.61
N LEU A 134 -13.27 -3.56 20.59
CA LEU A 134 -14.15 -3.05 19.53
C LEU A 134 -14.43 -4.05 18.42
N LEU A 135 -13.56 -5.03 18.22
CA LEU A 135 -13.70 -6.02 17.15
C LEU A 135 -14.41 -7.31 17.60
N GLU A 136 -14.55 -7.50 18.91
CA GLU A 136 -15.25 -8.62 19.54
C GLU A 136 -16.76 -8.35 19.80
N ASN A 137 -17.20 -7.09 19.65
CA ASN A 137 -18.60 -6.66 19.74
C ASN A 137 -19.21 -6.37 18.36
#